data_AF-A0A6B3HTN7-F1
#
_entry.id   AF-A0A6B3HTN7-F1
#
_cell.length_a   1.000
_cell.length_b   1.000
_cell.length_c   1.000
_cell.angle_alpha   90.00
_cell.angle_beta   90.00
_cell.angle_gamma   90.00
#
_symmetry.space_group_name_H-M   'P 1'
#
loop_
_entity.id
_entity.type
_entity.pdbx_description
1 polymer ?
#
loop_
_entity_poly.entity_id
_entity_poly.type
_entity_poly.pdbx_seq_one_letter_code
_entity_poly.pdbx_strand_id
1 'polypeptide(L)'
;MAGADPGARIGELLDRLGREAGPQARETADELVRSVVEFYGEGLARTVRLLRAAPAGSDPLAVLTADELVGDLLILHDLHPEDTMTRVGRALDK
;
A
#
# COMPACT_ATOMS: atom_id res chain seq x y z
N MET A 1 -10.09 -6.92 23.94
CA MET A 1 -9.05 -7.78 23.32
C MET A 1 -8.18 -6.88 22.47
N ALA A 2 -6.94 -6.58 22.90
CA ALA A 2 -5.99 -5.97 21.99
C ALA A 2 -5.77 -6.97 20.85
N GLY A 3 -6.19 -6.62 19.64
CA GLY A 3 -5.92 -7.44 18.46
C GLY A 3 -4.43 -7.71 18.38
N ALA A 4 -4.04 -8.93 18.03
CA ALA A 4 -2.64 -9.32 17.92
C ALA A 4 -1.86 -8.25 17.15
N ASP A 5 -0.75 -7.76 17.73
CA ASP A 5 0.13 -6.81 17.08
C ASP A 5 0.57 -7.39 15.71
N PRO A 6 0.22 -6.74 14.59
CA PRO A 6 0.60 -7.22 13.26
C PRO A 6 2.10 -7.44 13.12
N GLY A 7 2.92 -6.62 13.80
CA GLY A 7 4.37 -6.77 13.82
C GLY A 7 4.82 -8.06 14.50
N ALA A 8 4.26 -8.36 15.68
CA ALA A 8 4.52 -9.62 16.37
C ALA A 8 4.12 -10.84 15.52
N ARG A 9 2.98 -10.76 14.82
CA ARG A 9 2.50 -11.83 13.95
C ARG A 9 3.42 -12.08 12.76
N ILE A 10 3.96 -11.02 12.14
CA ILE A 10 4.93 -11.14 11.06
C ILE A 10 6.20 -11.85 11.54
N GLY A 11 6.73 -11.46 12.71
CA GLY A 11 7.89 -12.11 13.32
C GLY A 11 7.69 -13.61 13.54
N GLU A 12 6.54 -14.02 14.10
CA GLU A 12 6.20 -15.43 14.30
C GLU A 12 6.19 -16.23 12.98
N LEU A 13 5.67 -15.64 11.90
CA LEU A 13 5.60 -16.29 10.59
C LEU A 13 6.98 -16.45 9.96
N LEU A 14 7.84 -15.44 10.08
CA LEU A 14 9.23 -15.48 9.60
C LEU A 14 10.06 -16.52 10.37
N ASP A 15 9.91 -16.58 11.69
CA ASP A 15 10.55 -17.59 12.53
C ASP A 15 10.06 -19.00 12.17
N ARG A 16 8.76 -19.16 11.91
CA ARG A 16 8.20 -20.44 11.46
C ARG A 16 8.74 -20.84 10.09
N LEU A 17 8.78 -19.92 9.13
CA LEU A 17 9.31 -20.17 7.80
C LEU A 17 10.79 -20.60 7.86
N GLY A 18 11.60 -19.92 8.68
CA GLY A 18 12.99 -20.30 8.90
C GLY A 18 13.18 -21.70 9.47
N ARG A 19 12.26 -22.14 10.35
CA ARG A 19 12.26 -23.51 10.91
C ARG A 19 11.85 -24.58 9.89
N GLU A 20 10.88 -24.28 9.04
CA GLU A 20 10.29 -25.26 8.11
C GLU A 20 11.03 -25.35 6.77
N ALA A 21 11.50 -24.22 6.24
CA ALA A 21 12.11 -24.10 4.91
C ALA A 21 13.59 -23.66 4.94
N GLY A 22 14.14 -23.39 6.13
CA GLY A 22 15.55 -23.05 6.34
C GLY A 22 15.87 -21.55 6.32
N PRO A 23 17.14 -21.18 6.63
CA PRO A 23 17.55 -19.78 6.80
C PRO A 23 17.38 -18.91 5.55
N GLN A 24 17.66 -19.46 4.36
CA GLN A 24 17.53 -18.72 3.10
C GLN A 24 16.07 -18.32 2.81
N ALA A 25 15.11 -19.20 3.09
CA ALA A 25 13.69 -18.88 2.92
C ALA A 25 13.24 -17.76 3.86
N ARG A 26 13.77 -17.73 5.09
CA ARG A 26 13.54 -16.63 6.04
C ARG A 26 14.13 -15.32 5.52
N GLU A 27 15.39 -15.32 5.07
CA GLU A 27 16.04 -14.12 4.53
C GLU A 27 15.27 -13.52 3.35
N THR A 28 14.84 -14.34 2.39
CA THR A 28 14.00 -13.88 1.27
C THR A 28 12.67 -13.30 1.75
N ALA A 29 12.04 -13.91 2.75
CA ALA A 29 10.79 -13.39 3.30
C ALA A 29 10.99 -12.09 4.09
N ASP A 30 12.09 -11.95 4.82
CA ASP A 30 12.49 -10.71 5.50
C ASP A 30 12.69 -9.56 4.48
N GLU A 31 13.39 -9.84 3.38
CA GLU A 31 13.57 -8.89 2.28
C GLU A 31 12.24 -8.51 1.61
N LEU A 32 11.35 -9.47 1.41
CA LEU A 32 10.01 -9.22 0.87
C LEU A 32 9.20 -8.31 1.80
N VAL A 33 9.15 -8.62 3.10
CA VAL A 33 8.44 -7.81 4.09
C VAL A 33 9.01 -6.40 4.11
N ARG A 34 10.33 -6.25 4.13
CA ARG A 34 11.00 -4.93 4.09
C ARG A 34 10.59 -4.15 2.85
N SER A 35 10.65 -4.78 1.67
CA SER A 35 10.28 -4.15 0.40
C SER A 35 8.82 -3.68 0.39
N VAL A 36 7.90 -4.50 0.94
CA VAL A 36 6.49 -4.14 1.08
C VAL A 36 6.31 -2.95 2.03
N VAL A 37 6.96 -2.96 3.20
CA VAL A 37 6.88 -1.86 4.17
C VAL A 37 7.45 -0.57 3.58
N GLU A 38 8.56 -0.64 2.87
CA GLU A 38 9.16 0.51 2.18
C GLU A 38 8.22 1.07 1.10
N PHE A 39 7.64 0.21 0.26
CA PHE A 39 6.67 0.60 -0.77
C PHE A 39 5.44 1.30 -0.17
N TYR A 40 4.83 0.72 0.86
CA TYR A 40 3.71 1.37 1.55
C TYR A 40 4.12 2.65 2.28
N GLY A 41 5.33 2.69 2.85
CA GLY A 41 5.91 3.88 3.46
C GLY A 41 6.03 5.04 2.47
N GLU A 42 6.47 4.77 1.24
CA GLU A 42 6.50 5.75 0.16
C GLU A 42 5.10 6.26 -0.18
N GLY A 43 4.14 5.36 -0.35
CA GLY A 43 2.74 5.70 -0.62
C GLY A 43 2.13 6.60 0.47
N LEU A 44 2.39 6.29 1.74
CA LEU A 44 1.94 7.10 2.87
C LEU A 44 2.60 8.48 2.89
N ALA A 45 3.93 8.53 2.70
CA ALA A 45 4.66 9.80 2.65
C ALA A 45 4.18 10.69 1.50
N ARG A 46 3.87 10.09 0.34
CA ARG A 46 3.33 10.78 -0.83
C ARG A 46 1.91 11.29 -0.58
N THR A 47 1.04 10.45 -0.04
CA THR A 47 -0.33 10.83 0.40
C THR A 47 -0.30 12.06 1.30
N VAL A 48 0.51 12.05 2.36
CA VAL A 48 0.63 13.17 3.30
C VAL A 48 1.14 14.44 2.61
N ARG A 49 2.10 14.31 1.70
CA ARG A 49 2.66 15.43 0.95
C ARG A 49 1.63 16.07 0.03
N LEU A 50 0.86 15.27 -0.70
CA LEU A 50 -0.18 15.72 -1.61
C LEU A 50 -1.27 16.48 -0.84
N LEU A 51 -1.76 15.90 0.26
CA LEU A 51 -2.79 16.54 1.09
C LEU A 51 -2.32 17.84 1.74
N ARG A 52 -1.03 17.93 2.11
CA ARG A 52 -0.45 19.17 2.64
C ARG A 52 -0.28 20.27 1.58
N ALA A 53 -0.01 19.88 0.34
CA ALA A 53 0.17 20.82 -0.77
C ALA A 53 -1.15 21.25 -1.42
N ALA A 54 -2.25 20.54 -1.12
CA ALA A 54 -3.56 20.83 -1.69
C ALA A 54 -4.08 22.22 -1.27
N PRO A 55 -4.60 23.03 -2.22
CA PRO A 55 -5.29 24.28 -1.89
C PRO A 55 -6.48 24.04 -0.95
N ALA A 56 -6.77 25.02 -0.09
CA ALA A 56 -7.93 24.96 0.80
C ALA A 56 -9.23 24.79 -0.02
N GLY A 57 -10.07 23.82 0.39
CA GLY A 57 -11.32 23.49 -0.31
C GLY A 57 -11.18 22.50 -1.47
N SER A 58 -9.98 22.01 -1.76
CA SER A 58 -9.79 20.90 -2.72
C SER A 58 -10.39 19.61 -2.16
N ASP A 59 -10.96 18.77 -3.04
CA ASP A 59 -11.37 17.42 -2.69
C ASP A 59 -10.12 16.55 -2.42
N PRO A 60 -9.94 16.02 -1.20
CA PRO A 60 -8.81 15.16 -0.87
C PRO A 60 -8.71 13.93 -1.77
N LEU A 61 -9.83 13.32 -2.16
CA LEU A 61 -9.79 12.10 -2.98
C LEU A 61 -9.32 12.42 -4.39
N ALA A 62 -9.84 13.48 -5.02
CA ALA A 62 -9.38 13.93 -6.32
C ALA A 62 -7.86 14.23 -6.34
N VAL A 63 -7.34 14.83 -5.27
CA VAL A 63 -5.90 15.12 -5.10
C VAL A 63 -5.09 13.82 -5.02
N LEU A 64 -5.54 12.83 -4.27
CA LEU A 64 -4.84 11.55 -4.11
C LEU A 64 -4.89 10.70 -5.39
N THR A 65 -6.02 10.67 -6.09
CA THR A 65 -6.18 9.90 -7.34
C THR A 65 -5.45 10.51 -8.53
N ALA A 66 -5.10 11.79 -8.48
CA ALA A 66 -4.30 12.43 -9.52
C ALA A 66 -2.83 11.97 -9.52
N ASP A 67 -2.39 11.34 -8.44
CA ASP A 67 -1.06 10.78 -8.29
C ASP A 67 -1.07 9.29 -8.65
N GLU A 68 -0.19 8.87 -9.56
CA GLU A 68 -0.18 7.52 -10.12
C GLU A 68 0.02 6.43 -9.05
N LEU A 69 1.03 6.57 -8.18
CA LEU A 69 1.32 5.56 -7.16
C LEU A 69 0.22 5.49 -6.10
N VAL A 70 -0.29 6.64 -5.65
CA VAL A 70 -1.36 6.67 -4.65
C VAL A 70 -2.68 6.18 -5.25
N GLY A 71 -2.98 6.56 -6.48
CA GLY A 71 -4.13 6.07 -7.24
C GLY A 71 -4.12 4.55 -7.35
N ASP A 72 -3.01 3.96 -7.78
CA ASP A 72 -2.84 2.50 -7.91
C ASP A 72 -2.99 1.78 -6.58
N LEU A 73 -2.45 2.34 -5.49
CA LEU A 73 -2.66 1.81 -4.14
C LEU A 73 -4.14 1.84 -3.74
N LEU A 74 -4.86 2.92 -4.01
CA LEU A 74 -6.29 3.02 -3.72
C LEU A 74 -7.10 2.00 -4.52
N ILE A 75 -6.71 1.75 -5.78
CA ILE A 75 -7.34 0.73 -6.63
C ILE A 75 -7.10 -0.67 -6.08
N LEU A 76 -5.86 -0.98 -5.69
CA LEU A 76 -5.51 -2.29 -5.12
C LEU A 76 -6.35 -2.66 -3.89
N HIS A 77 -6.79 -1.65 -3.14
CA HIS A 77 -7.56 -1.82 -1.91
C HIS A 77 -9.06 -1.52 -2.07
N ASP A 78 -9.57 -1.38 -3.30
CA ASP A 78 -10.98 -1.02 -3.59
C ASP A 78 -11.44 0.28 -2.90
N LEU A 79 -10.52 1.21 -2.67
CA LEU A 79 -10.76 2.51 -2.04
C LEU A 79 -10.86 3.66 -3.05
N HIS A 80 -10.71 3.36 -4.34
CA HIS A 80 -10.79 4.37 -5.38
C HIS A 80 -12.23 4.92 -5.51
N PRO A 81 -12.43 6.25 -5.58
CA PRO A 81 -13.77 6.85 -5.63
C PRO A 81 -14.56 6.50 -6.90
N GLU A 82 -13.86 6.22 -7.99
CA GLU A 82 -14.46 5.72 -9.24
C GLU A 82 -14.42 4.21 -9.30
N ASP A 83 -15.51 3.61 -9.75
CA ASP A 83 -15.60 2.18 -10.00
C ASP A 83 -14.68 1.76 -11.16
N THR A 84 -14.35 0.47 -11.18
CA THR A 84 -13.44 -0.12 -12.15
C THR A 84 -13.89 0.10 -13.60
N MET A 85 -15.18 0.05 -13.91
CA MET A 85 -15.68 0.20 -15.28
C MET A 85 -15.53 1.64 -15.75
N THR A 86 -15.82 2.62 -14.89
CA THR A 86 -15.61 4.05 -15.17
C THR A 86 -14.13 4.37 -15.42
N ARG A 87 -13.22 3.77 -14.65
CA ARG A 87 -11.77 3.94 -14.84
C ARG A 87 -11.25 3.34 -16.15
N VAL A 88 -11.70 2.13 -16.49
CA VAL A 88 -11.33 1.47 -17.75
C VAL A 88 -11.83 2.27 -18.94
N GLY A 89 -13.06 2.78 -18.89
CA GLY A 89 -13.58 3.67 -19.93
C GLY A 89 -12.70 4.89 -20.17
N ARG A 90 -12.31 5.60 -19.10
CA ARG A 90 -11.41 6.77 -19.21
C ARG A 90 -10.03 6.42 -19.75
N ALA A 91 -9.47 5.26 -19.37
CA ALA A 91 -8.15 4.83 -19.82
C ALA A 91 -8.13 4.47 -21.32
N LEU A 92 -9.27 4.04 -21.88
CA LEU A 92 -9.43 3.72 -23.30
C LEU A 92 -9.75 4.94 -24.17
N ASP A 93 -10.28 6.01 -23.57
CA ASP A 93 -10.56 7.29 -24.24
C ASP A 93 -9.34 8.25 -24.30
N LYS A 94 -8.18 7.83 -23.74
CA LYS A 94 -6.88 8.51 -23.87
C LYS A 94 -6.00 7.83 -24.91
#